data_AF-G0VFM7-F1
#
_entry.id   AF-G0VFM7-F1
#
_cell.length_a   1.000
_cell.length_b   1.000
_cell.length_c   1.000
_cell.angle_alpha   90.00
_cell.angle_beta   90.00
_cell.angle_gamma   90.00
#
_symmetry.space_group_name_H-M   'P 1'
#
loop_
_entity.id
_entity.type
_entity.pdbx_description
1 polymer ?
#
loop_
_entity_poly.entity_id
_entity_poly.type
_entity_poly.pdbx_seq_one_letter_code
_entity_poly.pdbx_strand_id
1 'polypeptide(L)'
;MKYNVTKRFLSFNVTKIIHDALMDTKAHVNEITGPKLRTRNQITKDITPWAPQDNKTITDKWLFDAIHKPKLYRVNFAGVVTLKVPIVLKRLQNLRSSHDSNSYFTLLNRLKTTDITWISQTGKTIAVARNDISNENYLPIEFYHELSTMLRKISLTTNEDSINRDLLAKYVLTLLKDYQTIFHQAGSEKLAPNVRFIRNCLLIIIKSKSYIYFNSALNHLSGLKKHNLTYNLMVLEFYVETKQLPKLMNYLRTVLLCGVEKSEKLKEDVHVFTSSILKIATFLILNNQEKLCGEFIHSLQDNFGLKMDSHTRHKLLEISKSYAALNLESLLLFQEGNNELAALVKLKSLSNGREISPILDTLESFTQKENIEENELLFLQNIFPPRSVTLESWYTYLDQMDPMVNGASDDIKSIIFNSVLRYLSGTRNLGFILLILEHIVFKLGHTDLFTSKSSCSIFHSLIKAIRSNESSNITMFYLFTWLDKNENFAFNVKDIQFAIENAQCVDLEPDSFRFYLLKCYLMNGKVETIKLLSAMSNDRKGISNNEARELIDNMLAWLSLNNSDKTKEGLESILGSNTEEIEQLSIDRLIDTCQLSHPRMRAMNSRSQNYQFGVDYQYYQSLKAILND
;
A
#
# COMPACT_ATOMS: atom_id res chain seq x y z
N MET A 1 -31.44 26.10 -71.51
CA MET A 1 -30.71 25.54 -70.35
C MET A 1 -31.17 26.26 -69.08
N LYS A 2 -31.31 25.58 -67.93
CA LYS A 2 -31.54 26.21 -66.62
C LYS A 2 -30.70 25.48 -65.57
N TYR A 3 -29.74 26.17 -64.96
CA TYR A 3 -28.98 25.62 -63.83
C TYR A 3 -29.79 25.77 -62.53
N ASN A 4 -30.30 24.66 -62.00
CA ASN A 4 -30.91 24.63 -60.67
C ASN A 4 -29.82 24.74 -59.60
N VAL A 5 -29.39 25.97 -59.31
CA VAL A 5 -28.53 26.29 -58.15
C VAL A 5 -29.33 26.09 -56.87
N THR A 6 -29.38 24.84 -56.40
CA THR A 6 -29.97 24.48 -55.12
C THR A 6 -29.09 25.03 -53.99
N LYS A 7 -29.40 26.25 -53.54
CA LYS A 7 -28.81 26.86 -52.34
C LYS A 7 -29.08 25.95 -51.12
N ARG A 8 -28.16 25.05 -50.81
CA ARG A 8 -28.19 24.17 -49.63
C ARG A 8 -27.90 24.96 -48.34
N PHE A 9 -28.80 25.88 -47.96
CA PHE A 9 -28.87 26.38 -46.58
C PHE A 9 -29.46 25.28 -45.68
N LEU A 10 -28.62 24.29 -45.35
CA LEU A 10 -28.93 23.15 -44.50
C LEU A 10 -27.91 23.03 -43.34
N SER A 11 -27.78 24.10 -42.56
CA SER A 11 -27.06 24.11 -41.28
C SER A 11 -27.91 23.53 -40.14
N PHE A 12 -28.23 22.24 -40.24
CA PHE A 12 -28.75 21.44 -39.12
C PHE A 12 -27.63 20.59 -38.49
N ASN A 13 -27.84 20.20 -37.22
CA ASN A 13 -27.05 19.26 -36.40
C ASN A 13 -25.82 19.84 -35.67
N VAL A 14 -25.49 19.25 -34.50
CA VAL A 14 -24.42 19.69 -33.57
C VAL A 14 -23.49 18.55 -33.06
N THR A 15 -23.24 17.39 -33.70
CA THR A 15 -23.66 16.82 -35.00
C THR A 15 -23.62 15.29 -34.93
N LYS A 16 -24.70 14.50 -34.77
CA LYS A 16 -26.17 14.76 -34.45
C LYS A 16 -27.22 15.55 -31.31
N ILE A 17 -26.47 16.21 -30.33
CA ILE A 17 -26.77 16.57 -28.91
C ILE A 17 -26.39 15.48 -27.85
N ILE A 18 -25.21 14.86 -27.84
CA ILE A 18 -24.00 15.08 -28.67
C ILE A 18 -23.86 14.05 -29.82
N HIS A 19 -24.46 12.88 -29.67
CA HIS A 19 -25.36 12.17 -30.60
C HIS A 19 -26.79 12.26 -30.07
N ASP A 20 -27.68 11.30 -30.32
CA ASP A 20 -29.10 11.50 -29.97
C ASP A 20 -29.38 11.45 -28.44
N ALA A 21 -28.40 11.02 -27.63
CA ALA A 21 -27.81 11.90 -26.60
C ALA A 21 -26.32 11.55 -26.36
N LEU A 22 -25.82 10.66 -25.47
CA LEU A 22 -26.31 9.94 -24.29
C LEU A 22 -27.55 9.02 -24.38
N MET A 23 -28.08 8.79 -25.58
CA MET A 23 -29.01 7.69 -25.88
C MET A 23 -28.32 6.76 -26.90
N ASP A 24 -28.58 5.45 -26.92
CA ASP A 24 -29.56 4.72 -26.11
C ASP A 24 -28.85 3.77 -25.11
N THR A 25 -29.24 3.78 -23.84
CA THR A 25 -28.70 2.85 -22.82
C THR A 25 -29.36 1.46 -22.93
N LYS A 26 -29.41 0.94 -24.16
CA LYS A 26 -30.10 -0.30 -24.57
C LYS A 26 -29.28 -1.11 -25.58
N ALA A 27 -28.01 -1.35 -25.26
CA ALA A 27 -27.17 -2.30 -25.97
C ALA A 27 -26.61 -3.43 -25.07
N HIS A 28 -26.76 -3.34 -23.74
CA HIS A 28 -26.34 -4.39 -22.80
C HIS A 28 -27.30 -4.53 -21.59
N VAL A 29 -28.54 -4.95 -21.84
CA VAL A 29 -29.34 -5.73 -20.86
C VAL A 29 -30.13 -6.80 -21.63
N ASN A 30 -29.43 -7.85 -22.08
CA ASN A 30 -30.08 -9.16 -22.08
C ASN A 30 -30.00 -9.66 -20.64
N GLU A 31 -31.17 -9.84 -20.04
CA GLU A 31 -31.40 -10.57 -18.79
C GLU A 31 -30.62 -10.12 -17.54
N ILE A 32 -31.31 -9.38 -16.66
CA ILE A 32 -31.82 -9.96 -15.40
C ILE A 32 -32.89 -9.02 -14.79
N THR A 33 -33.85 -9.61 -14.09
CA THR A 33 -35.13 -9.07 -13.61
C THR A 33 -35.14 -7.67 -12.98
N GLY A 34 -36.00 -6.79 -13.51
CA GLY A 34 -36.53 -5.59 -12.83
C GLY A 34 -38.00 -5.35 -13.24
N PRO A 35 -38.88 -4.82 -12.36
CA PRO A 35 -40.32 -4.84 -12.60
C PRO A 35 -40.78 -3.91 -13.72
N LYS A 36 -41.70 -4.40 -14.56
CA LYS A 36 -42.27 -3.69 -15.71
C LYS A 36 -43.12 -2.49 -15.28
N LEU A 37 -42.55 -1.29 -15.27
CA LEU A 37 -43.32 -0.05 -15.20
C LEU A 37 -44.17 0.11 -16.47
N ARG A 38 -45.45 -0.27 -16.36
CA ARG A 38 -46.48 -0.03 -17.38
C ARG A 38 -46.55 1.47 -17.70
N THR A 39 -46.55 1.81 -18.98
CA THR A 39 -47.08 3.08 -19.47
C THR A 39 -48.57 3.17 -19.14
N ARG A 40 -48.89 3.78 -17.99
CA ARG A 40 -50.25 4.18 -17.64
C ARG A 40 -50.26 5.69 -17.42
N ASN A 41 -51.03 6.39 -18.24
CA ASN A 41 -51.27 7.82 -18.06
C ASN A 41 -52.04 8.03 -16.74
N GLN A 42 -51.34 8.34 -15.67
CA GLN A 42 -51.92 8.95 -14.48
C GLN A 42 -51.28 10.32 -14.28
N ILE A 43 -52.15 11.34 -14.21
CA ILE A 43 -51.75 12.72 -13.93
C ILE A 43 -51.56 12.81 -12.42
N THR A 44 -50.39 12.36 -11.92
CA THR A 44 -50.00 12.77 -10.57
C THR A 44 -49.67 14.25 -10.62
N LYS A 45 -50.34 15.03 -9.75
CA LYS A 45 -50.05 16.46 -9.57
C LYS A 45 -48.82 16.64 -8.67
N ASP A 46 -47.75 15.91 -8.97
CA ASP A 46 -46.49 16.04 -8.24
C ASP A 46 -45.86 17.38 -8.59
N ILE A 47 -45.64 18.18 -7.55
CA ILE A 47 -45.27 19.59 -7.69
C ILE A 47 -43.83 19.68 -8.17
N THR A 48 -43.64 19.83 -9.49
CA THR A 48 -42.36 20.32 -10.01
C THR A 48 -42.08 21.69 -9.36
N PRO A 49 -40.90 21.94 -8.74
CA PRO A 49 -40.64 23.19 -7.99
C PRO A 49 -40.56 24.48 -8.83
N TRP A 50 -41.03 24.44 -10.08
CA TRP A 50 -40.78 25.45 -11.10
C TRP A 50 -42.03 25.89 -11.86
N ALA A 51 -43.22 25.55 -11.35
CA ALA A 51 -44.46 26.26 -11.67
C ALA A 51 -44.26 27.81 -11.61
N PRO A 52 -45.08 28.60 -12.33
CA PRO A 52 -44.96 30.05 -12.27
C PRO A 52 -45.27 30.56 -10.85
N GLN A 53 -44.30 31.28 -10.28
CA GLN A 53 -44.45 32.19 -9.15
C GLN A 53 -44.04 33.56 -9.66
N ASP A 54 -44.69 34.62 -9.19
CA ASP A 54 -44.74 35.91 -9.90
C ASP A 54 -43.42 36.71 -9.90
N ASN A 55 -42.45 36.32 -9.05
CA ASN A 55 -41.17 37.01 -8.87
C ASN A 55 -40.01 36.44 -9.73
N LYS A 56 -40.25 36.11 -11.01
CA LYS A 56 -39.20 35.64 -11.95
C LYS A 56 -38.72 36.76 -12.87
N THR A 57 -37.41 36.91 -13.06
CA THR A 57 -36.86 37.96 -13.94
C THR A 57 -37.13 37.65 -15.42
N ILE A 58 -36.96 38.65 -16.30
CA ILE A 58 -37.05 38.47 -17.76
C ILE A 58 -36.09 37.37 -18.23
N THR A 59 -34.88 37.29 -17.66
CA THR A 59 -33.91 36.22 -17.92
C THR A 59 -34.45 34.85 -17.48
N ASP A 60 -35.06 34.72 -16.30
CA ASP A 60 -35.62 33.44 -15.82
C ASP A 60 -36.80 32.95 -16.65
N LYS A 61 -37.68 33.87 -17.07
CA LYS A 61 -38.82 33.59 -17.95
C LYS A 61 -38.34 33.14 -19.33
N TRP A 62 -37.35 33.83 -19.89
CA TRP A 62 -36.70 33.42 -21.14
C TRP A 62 -36.06 32.03 -21.01
N LEU A 63 -35.29 31.77 -19.95
CA LEU A 63 -34.65 30.48 -19.69
C LEU A 63 -35.65 29.32 -19.53
N PHE A 64 -36.83 29.58 -18.96
CA PHE A 64 -37.89 28.57 -18.85
C PHE A 64 -38.45 28.19 -20.23
N ASP A 65 -38.81 29.17 -21.06
CA ASP A 65 -39.35 28.93 -22.41
C ASP A 65 -38.27 28.42 -23.39
N ALA A 66 -37.00 28.82 -23.17
CA ALA A 66 -35.79 28.34 -23.83
C ALA A 66 -35.47 26.86 -23.55
N ILE A 67 -36.18 26.23 -22.62
CA ILE A 67 -36.18 24.77 -22.41
C ILE A 67 -37.53 24.20 -22.88
N HIS A 68 -38.63 24.58 -22.22
CA HIS A 68 -39.91 23.85 -22.31
C HIS A 68 -40.77 24.17 -23.55
N LYS A 69 -40.53 25.27 -24.28
CA LYS A 69 -41.36 25.69 -25.43
C LYS A 69 -40.59 25.80 -26.76
N PRO A 70 -39.91 24.74 -27.25
CA PRO A 70 -39.05 24.80 -28.44
C PRO A 70 -39.79 25.17 -29.74
N LYS A 71 -41.04 24.73 -29.92
CA LYS A 71 -41.78 24.95 -31.18
C LYS A 71 -42.30 26.39 -31.32
N LEU A 72 -42.74 27.02 -30.23
CA LEU A 72 -43.30 28.39 -30.25
C LEU A 72 -42.21 29.46 -30.47
N TYR A 73 -41.00 29.23 -29.96
CA TYR A 73 -39.92 30.22 -30.04
C TYR A 73 -39.35 30.43 -31.46
N ARG A 74 -39.55 29.46 -32.38
CA ARG A 74 -39.07 29.55 -33.78
C ARG A 74 -39.85 30.53 -34.67
N VAL A 75 -41.00 31.05 -34.21
CA VAL A 75 -41.93 31.81 -35.05
C VAL A 75 -42.04 33.28 -34.64
N ASN A 76 -41.89 33.59 -33.34
CA ASN A 76 -42.37 34.87 -32.77
C ASN A 76 -41.31 35.77 -32.11
N PHE A 77 -40.00 35.53 -32.30
CA PHE A 77 -38.94 36.39 -31.72
C PHE A 77 -38.02 36.98 -32.80
N ALA A 78 -38.29 38.23 -33.17
CA ALA A 78 -37.51 39.04 -34.11
C ALA A 78 -36.90 40.28 -33.41
N GLY A 79 -36.38 40.11 -32.19
CA GLY A 79 -35.82 41.19 -31.39
C GLY A 79 -34.69 40.71 -30.47
N VAL A 80 -33.73 41.60 -30.22
CA VAL A 80 -32.52 41.33 -29.41
C VAL A 80 -32.90 41.08 -27.95
N VAL A 81 -32.41 39.99 -27.37
CA VAL A 81 -32.74 39.58 -26.00
C VAL A 81 -31.63 39.99 -25.03
N THR A 82 -31.96 40.65 -23.92
CA THR A 82 -30.96 41.00 -22.90
C THR A 82 -30.90 39.95 -21.78
N LEU A 83 -29.75 39.31 -21.59
CA LEU A 83 -29.55 38.21 -20.62
C LEU A 83 -28.35 38.46 -19.70
N LYS A 84 -28.52 38.16 -18.40
CA LYS A 84 -27.44 38.25 -17.39
C LYS A 84 -26.63 36.95 -17.35
N VAL A 85 -25.33 37.01 -17.68
CA VAL A 85 -24.42 35.85 -17.75
C VAL A 85 -24.48 34.98 -16.48
N PRO A 86 -24.41 35.51 -15.24
CA PRO A 86 -24.42 34.67 -14.03
C PRO A 86 -25.70 33.83 -13.85
N ILE A 87 -26.86 34.33 -14.28
CA ILE A 87 -28.14 33.61 -14.17
C ILE A 87 -28.18 32.46 -15.17
N VAL A 88 -27.78 32.71 -16.42
CA VAL A 88 -27.70 31.70 -17.48
C VAL A 88 -26.66 30.63 -17.14
N LEU A 89 -25.48 31.03 -16.65
CA LEU A 89 -24.41 30.14 -16.22
C LEU A 89 -24.86 29.25 -15.04
N LYS A 90 -25.49 29.82 -14.00
CA LYS A 90 -26.08 29.07 -12.89
C LYS A 90 -27.15 28.09 -13.36
N ARG A 91 -27.96 28.44 -14.37
CA ARG A 91 -28.94 27.51 -14.95
C ARG A 91 -28.27 26.33 -15.67
N LEU A 92 -27.21 26.55 -16.44
CA LEU A 92 -26.44 25.47 -17.09
C LEU A 92 -25.75 24.57 -16.05
N GLN A 93 -25.12 25.16 -15.04
CA GLN A 93 -24.51 24.42 -13.92
C GLN A 93 -25.54 23.54 -13.19
N ASN A 94 -26.74 24.06 -12.94
CA ASN A 94 -27.82 23.28 -12.34
C ASN A 94 -28.24 22.09 -13.22
N LEU A 95 -28.40 22.29 -14.53
CA LEU A 95 -28.76 21.21 -15.48
C LEU A 95 -27.66 20.14 -15.59
N ARG A 96 -26.38 20.54 -15.63
CA ARG A 96 -25.24 19.60 -15.56
C ARG A 96 -25.26 18.80 -14.24
N SER A 97 -25.63 19.45 -13.14
CA SER A 97 -25.64 18.84 -11.81
C SER A 97 -26.83 17.89 -11.64
N SER A 98 -28.00 18.21 -12.20
CA SER A 98 -29.18 17.32 -12.25
C SER A 98 -29.13 16.28 -13.37
N HIS A 99 -27.99 16.10 -14.04
CA HIS A 99 -27.77 15.16 -15.16
C HIS A 99 -28.66 15.38 -16.40
N ASP A 100 -29.39 16.50 -16.49
CA ASP A 100 -30.27 16.82 -17.62
C ASP A 100 -29.48 17.38 -18.82
N SER A 101 -28.81 16.46 -19.51
CA SER A 101 -27.98 16.75 -20.67
C SER A 101 -28.80 17.29 -21.85
N ASN A 102 -30.04 16.83 -22.00
CA ASN A 102 -30.91 17.23 -23.12
C ASN A 102 -31.35 18.69 -22.99
N SER A 103 -31.82 19.11 -21.80
CA SER A 103 -32.13 20.53 -21.55
C SER A 103 -30.88 21.40 -21.55
N TYR A 104 -29.74 20.90 -21.04
CA TYR A 104 -28.47 21.63 -21.06
C TYR A 104 -28.08 22.04 -22.49
N PHE A 105 -28.00 21.09 -23.41
CA PHE A 105 -27.61 21.37 -24.80
C PHE A 105 -28.73 22.05 -25.59
N THR A 106 -30.00 21.79 -25.29
CA THR A 106 -31.13 22.54 -25.87
C THR A 106 -31.03 24.03 -25.54
N LEU A 107 -30.75 24.36 -24.28
CA LEU A 107 -30.53 25.74 -23.85
C LEU A 107 -29.28 26.33 -24.52
N LEU A 108 -28.13 25.64 -24.46
CA LEU A 108 -26.87 26.11 -25.03
C LEU A 108 -26.99 26.41 -26.54
N ASN A 109 -27.68 25.56 -27.29
CA ASN A 109 -27.92 25.79 -28.72
C ASN A 109 -28.77 27.04 -28.96
N ARG A 110 -29.83 27.28 -28.17
CA ARG A 110 -30.61 28.53 -28.27
C ARG A 110 -29.79 29.77 -27.91
N LEU A 111 -28.86 29.67 -26.97
CA LEU A 111 -27.95 30.78 -26.62
C LEU A 111 -26.97 31.12 -27.76
N LYS A 112 -26.60 30.15 -28.62
CA LYS A 112 -25.79 30.43 -29.82
C LYS A 112 -26.62 31.00 -30.99
N THR A 113 -27.87 30.57 -31.14
CA THR A 113 -28.73 30.96 -32.30
C THR A 113 -29.60 32.19 -32.07
N THR A 114 -29.63 32.78 -30.87
CA THR A 114 -30.43 33.97 -30.55
C THR A 114 -29.52 35.19 -30.50
N ASP A 115 -29.96 36.32 -31.06
CA ASP A 115 -29.26 37.59 -30.86
C ASP A 115 -29.44 38.05 -29.40
N ILE A 116 -28.32 38.10 -28.66
CA ILE A 116 -28.29 38.38 -27.22
C ILE A 116 -27.37 39.57 -26.90
N THR A 117 -27.89 40.50 -26.10
CA THR A 117 -27.12 41.51 -25.36
C THR A 117 -26.74 40.92 -24.00
N TRP A 118 -25.44 40.69 -23.79
CA TRP A 118 -24.93 40.06 -22.58
C TRP A 118 -24.63 41.07 -21.48
N ILE A 119 -25.17 40.84 -20.27
CA ILE A 119 -24.87 41.63 -19.07
C ILE A 119 -23.98 40.84 -18.11
N SER A 120 -22.89 41.46 -17.65
CA SER A 120 -21.93 40.90 -16.70
C SER A 120 -22.47 40.81 -15.26
N GLN A 121 -21.70 40.20 -14.36
CA GLN A 121 -22.00 40.22 -12.92
C GLN A 121 -22.00 41.65 -12.32
N THR A 122 -21.24 42.58 -12.90
CA THR A 122 -21.19 43.99 -12.49
C THR A 122 -22.24 44.86 -13.18
N GLY A 123 -23.23 44.27 -13.86
CA GLY A 123 -24.31 44.99 -14.53
C GLY A 123 -23.92 45.69 -15.83
N LYS A 124 -22.64 45.61 -16.25
CA LYS A 124 -22.14 46.21 -17.49
C LYS A 124 -22.44 45.32 -18.68
N THR A 125 -22.77 45.92 -19.82
CA THR A 125 -22.86 45.21 -21.11
C THR A 125 -21.49 44.65 -21.49
N ILE A 126 -21.43 43.38 -21.85
CA ILE A 126 -20.22 42.74 -22.36
C ILE A 126 -20.16 43.01 -23.87
N ALA A 127 -19.13 43.74 -24.30
CA ALA A 127 -18.79 43.89 -25.71
C ALA A 127 -18.18 42.56 -26.23
N VAL A 128 -19.05 41.59 -26.51
CA VAL A 128 -18.70 40.46 -27.37
C VAL A 128 -18.43 41.03 -28.77
N ALA A 129 -17.33 40.65 -29.39
CA ALA A 129 -16.92 41.16 -30.71
C ALA A 129 -17.90 40.71 -31.81
N ARG A 130 -18.94 41.53 -32.05
CA ARG A 130 -19.80 41.45 -33.23
C ARG A 130 -19.02 42.00 -34.42
N ASN A 131 -18.13 41.19 -34.98
CA ASN A 131 -17.40 41.56 -36.19
C ASN A 131 -18.33 41.43 -37.39
N ASP A 132 -18.74 42.55 -38.00
CA ASP A 132 -19.64 42.64 -39.18
C ASP A 132 -19.12 41.94 -40.45
N ILE A 133 -18.02 41.21 -40.36
CA ILE A 133 -17.29 40.55 -41.45
C ILE A 133 -17.34 39.01 -41.29
N SER A 134 -17.84 38.47 -40.17
CA SER A 134 -17.94 37.03 -39.90
C SER A 134 -19.22 36.66 -39.13
N ASN A 135 -20.02 35.73 -39.68
CA ASN A 135 -21.30 35.25 -39.12
C ASN A 135 -21.19 34.39 -37.84
N GLU A 136 -20.24 34.67 -36.94
CA GLU A 136 -19.94 33.86 -35.76
C GLU A 136 -20.40 34.55 -34.45
N ASN A 137 -21.58 34.14 -33.96
CA ASN A 137 -22.07 34.53 -32.63
C ASN A 137 -21.23 33.85 -31.52
N TYR A 138 -20.13 34.48 -31.10
CA TYR A 138 -19.37 34.02 -29.95
C TYR A 138 -20.17 34.15 -28.64
N LEU A 139 -19.97 33.20 -27.72
CA LEU A 139 -20.50 33.29 -26.35
C LEU A 139 -19.46 33.95 -25.42
N PRO A 140 -19.87 34.57 -24.30
CA PRO A 140 -18.97 34.90 -23.21
C PRO A 140 -18.12 33.70 -22.74
N ILE A 141 -16.89 33.99 -22.31
CA ILE A 141 -15.84 32.99 -22.06
C ILE A 141 -16.24 31.94 -21.00
N GLU A 142 -17.06 32.32 -20.03
CA GLU A 142 -17.53 31.46 -18.94
C GLU A 142 -18.34 30.27 -19.45
N PHE A 143 -19.06 30.43 -20.57
CA PHE A 143 -19.81 29.35 -21.21
C PHE A 143 -18.87 28.28 -21.81
N TYR A 144 -17.68 28.65 -22.27
CA TYR A 144 -16.68 27.70 -22.75
C TYR A 144 -16.10 26.88 -21.57
N HIS A 145 -15.89 27.51 -20.41
CA HIS A 145 -15.40 26.82 -19.20
C HIS A 145 -16.43 25.81 -18.67
N GLU A 146 -17.70 26.22 -18.57
CA GLU A 146 -18.81 25.34 -18.16
C GLU A 146 -19.06 24.21 -19.18
N LEU A 147 -19.01 24.52 -20.49
CA LEU A 147 -19.11 23.51 -21.55
C LEU A 147 -17.97 22.49 -21.49
N SER A 148 -16.72 22.90 -21.26
CA SER A 148 -15.61 21.95 -21.07
C SER A 148 -15.85 21.01 -19.88
N THR A 149 -16.50 21.51 -18.83
CA THR A 149 -16.83 20.73 -17.62
C THR A 149 -17.95 19.73 -17.90
N MET A 150 -18.96 20.12 -18.69
CA MET A 150 -20.02 19.20 -19.14
C MET A 150 -19.47 18.11 -20.07
N LEU A 151 -18.67 18.48 -21.09
CA LEU A 151 -18.05 17.52 -22.00
C LEU A 151 -17.07 16.59 -21.26
N ARG A 152 -16.38 17.07 -20.23
CA ARG A 152 -15.51 16.25 -19.38
C ARG A 152 -16.29 15.29 -18.49
N LYS A 153 -17.50 15.65 -18.03
CA LYS A 153 -18.44 14.75 -17.34
C LYS A 153 -18.93 13.65 -18.30
N ILE A 154 -19.36 14.01 -19.50
CA ILE A 154 -19.77 13.06 -20.55
C ILE A 154 -18.64 12.09 -20.88
N SER A 155 -17.40 12.57 -21.05
CA SER A 155 -16.25 11.71 -21.37
C SER A 155 -15.84 10.75 -20.25
N LEU A 156 -16.37 10.86 -19.03
CA LEU A 156 -16.23 9.82 -18.00
C LEU A 156 -17.16 8.62 -18.28
N THR A 157 -18.40 8.87 -18.71
CA THR A 157 -19.40 7.84 -19.00
C THR A 157 -19.20 7.15 -20.35
N THR A 158 -18.65 7.84 -21.36
CA THR A 158 -18.40 7.30 -22.71
C THR A 158 -17.14 6.43 -22.77
N ASN A 159 -17.04 5.44 -21.89
CA ASN A 159 -15.77 4.78 -21.59
C ASN A 159 -15.43 3.58 -22.50
N GLU A 160 -16.34 3.11 -23.35
CA GLU A 160 -16.15 1.87 -24.12
C GLU A 160 -16.23 2.05 -25.66
N ASP A 161 -16.96 3.07 -26.13
CA ASP A 161 -17.16 3.34 -27.56
C ASP A 161 -16.04 4.24 -28.15
N SER A 162 -15.34 3.74 -29.18
CA SER A 162 -14.29 4.47 -29.90
C SER A 162 -14.82 5.57 -30.82
N ILE A 163 -15.95 5.36 -31.49
CA ILE A 163 -16.57 6.31 -32.42
C ILE A 163 -17.03 7.55 -31.65
N ASN A 164 -17.69 7.35 -30.51
CA ASN A 164 -18.14 8.46 -29.66
C ASN A 164 -16.98 9.21 -29.00
N ARG A 165 -15.86 8.54 -28.64
CA ARG A 165 -14.61 9.23 -28.23
C ARG A 165 -14.05 10.13 -29.33
N ASP A 166 -14.03 9.65 -30.58
CA ASP A 166 -13.50 10.38 -31.74
C ASP A 166 -14.37 11.59 -32.12
N LEU A 167 -15.69 11.44 -32.11
CA LEU A 167 -16.64 12.55 -32.33
C LEU A 167 -16.48 13.64 -31.25
N LEU A 168 -16.35 13.22 -29.98
CA LEU A 168 -16.16 14.16 -28.87
C LEU A 168 -14.80 14.88 -28.93
N ALA A 169 -13.73 14.18 -29.35
CA ALA A 169 -12.42 14.80 -29.57
C ALA A 169 -12.45 15.83 -30.71
N LYS A 170 -13.12 15.53 -31.83
CA LYS A 170 -13.33 16.49 -32.94
C LYS A 170 -14.10 17.73 -32.49
N TYR A 171 -15.18 17.55 -31.72
CA TYR A 171 -15.95 18.67 -31.16
C TYR A 171 -15.09 19.56 -30.25
N VAL A 172 -14.26 18.95 -29.40
CA VAL A 172 -13.38 19.67 -28.47
C VAL A 172 -12.22 20.37 -29.20
N LEU A 173 -11.72 19.85 -30.32
CA LEU A 173 -10.76 20.57 -31.18
C LEU A 173 -11.37 21.86 -31.73
N THR A 174 -12.61 21.83 -32.24
CA THR A 174 -13.33 23.05 -32.64
C THR A 174 -13.48 24.00 -31.46
N LEU A 175 -13.91 23.50 -30.29
CA LEU A 175 -14.07 24.33 -29.08
C LEU A 175 -12.76 25.01 -28.64
N LEU A 176 -11.62 24.34 -28.79
CA LEU A 176 -10.28 24.91 -28.53
C LEU A 176 -9.93 26.01 -29.55
N LYS A 177 -10.22 25.81 -30.84
CA LYS A 177 -9.98 26.80 -31.90
C LYS A 177 -10.87 28.05 -31.74
N ASP A 178 -12.15 27.86 -31.44
CA ASP A 178 -13.08 28.95 -31.13
C ASP A 178 -12.55 29.79 -29.96
N TYR A 179 -12.13 29.12 -28.88
CA TYR A 179 -11.57 29.74 -27.69
C TYR A 179 -10.25 30.48 -27.98
N GLN A 180 -9.34 29.89 -28.76
CA GLN A 180 -8.09 30.54 -29.19
C GLN A 180 -8.37 31.83 -29.97
N THR A 181 -9.38 31.82 -30.84
CA THR A 181 -9.80 32.97 -31.66
C THR A 181 -10.27 34.14 -30.79
N ILE A 182 -11.06 33.87 -29.74
CA ILE A 182 -11.53 34.90 -28.78
C ILE A 182 -10.35 35.61 -28.09
N PHE A 183 -9.31 34.87 -27.69
CA PHE A 183 -8.13 35.45 -27.03
C PHE A 183 -7.28 36.31 -27.96
N HIS A 184 -7.12 35.90 -29.23
CA HIS A 184 -6.41 36.72 -30.23
C HIS A 184 -7.16 38.01 -30.57
N GLN A 185 -8.50 37.96 -30.67
CA GLN A 185 -9.33 39.13 -30.96
C GLN A 185 -9.43 40.13 -29.78
N ALA A 186 -9.31 39.66 -28.53
CA ALA A 186 -9.48 40.49 -27.33
C ALA A 186 -8.25 41.35 -26.95
N GLY A 187 -7.13 41.22 -27.67
CA GLY A 187 -5.84 41.80 -27.29
C GLY A 187 -5.09 40.93 -26.28
N SER A 188 -3.91 40.45 -26.68
CA SER A 188 -3.22 39.32 -26.04
C SER A 188 -2.66 39.56 -24.63
N GLU A 189 -2.59 40.80 -24.16
CA GLU A 189 -1.79 41.17 -22.97
C GLU A 189 -2.49 40.99 -21.62
N LYS A 190 -3.82 40.83 -21.57
CA LYS A 190 -4.60 40.94 -20.31
C LYS A 190 -5.39 39.71 -19.89
N LEU A 191 -5.50 38.69 -20.74
CA LEU A 191 -6.27 37.46 -20.45
C LEU A 191 -5.36 36.22 -20.52
N ALA A 192 -5.10 35.62 -19.37
CA ALA A 192 -4.45 34.31 -19.30
C ALA A 192 -5.49 33.19 -19.55
N PRO A 193 -5.17 32.16 -20.35
CA PRO A 193 -6.12 31.09 -20.65
C PRO A 193 -6.35 30.19 -19.42
N ASN A 194 -7.58 29.72 -19.23
CA ASN A 194 -7.97 28.98 -18.03
C ASN A 194 -7.43 27.52 -18.08
N VAL A 195 -6.60 27.16 -17.11
CA VAL A 195 -5.95 25.83 -17.06
C VAL A 195 -6.92 24.68 -16.80
N ARG A 196 -8.02 24.91 -16.06
CA ARG A 196 -9.08 23.90 -15.88
C ARG A 196 -9.81 23.61 -17.20
N PHE A 197 -10.09 24.64 -18.00
CA PHE A 197 -10.63 24.51 -19.36
C PHE A 197 -9.66 23.72 -20.26
N ILE A 198 -8.38 24.12 -20.31
CA ILE A 198 -7.36 23.43 -21.11
C ILE A 198 -7.25 21.95 -20.72
N ARG A 199 -7.11 21.64 -19.43
CA ARG A 199 -7.06 20.25 -18.92
C ARG A 199 -8.32 19.48 -19.30
N ASN A 200 -9.50 20.04 -19.11
CA ASN A 200 -10.76 19.37 -19.46
C ASN A 200 -10.77 18.98 -20.94
N CYS A 201 -10.42 19.90 -21.82
CA CYS A 201 -10.36 19.67 -23.27
C CYS A 201 -9.29 18.64 -23.64
N LEU A 202 -8.06 18.77 -23.15
CA LEU A 202 -6.97 17.83 -23.46
C LEU A 202 -7.26 16.42 -22.93
N LEU A 203 -7.81 16.26 -21.71
CA LEU A 203 -8.23 14.95 -21.18
C LEU A 203 -9.31 14.26 -22.01
N ILE A 204 -10.20 15.02 -22.67
CA ILE A 204 -11.19 14.45 -23.60
C ILE A 204 -10.50 13.96 -24.88
N ILE A 205 -9.60 14.76 -25.44
CA ILE A 205 -8.87 14.40 -26.67
C ILE A 205 -7.93 13.22 -26.42
N ILE A 206 -7.23 13.17 -25.29
CA ILE A 206 -6.37 12.05 -24.89
C ILE A 206 -7.15 10.72 -24.85
N LYS A 207 -8.43 10.73 -24.42
CA LYS A 207 -9.28 9.52 -24.45
C LYS A 207 -9.55 8.97 -25.86
N SER A 208 -9.40 9.74 -26.94
CA SER A 208 -9.45 9.18 -28.31
C SER A 208 -8.23 8.34 -28.65
N LYS A 209 -7.11 8.49 -27.91
CA LYS A 209 -5.80 7.87 -28.18
C LYS A 209 -5.15 8.27 -29.51
N SER A 210 -5.80 9.13 -30.30
CA SER A 210 -5.29 9.70 -31.54
C SER A 210 -4.19 10.72 -31.28
N TYR A 211 -2.95 10.37 -31.63
CA TYR A 211 -1.83 11.31 -31.62
C TYR A 211 -2.07 12.51 -32.54
N ILE A 212 -2.81 12.34 -33.65
CA ILE A 212 -3.13 13.42 -34.60
C ILE A 212 -4.01 14.48 -33.92
N TYR A 213 -5.07 14.09 -33.22
CA TYR A 213 -5.92 15.04 -32.50
C TYR A 213 -5.19 15.66 -31.31
N PHE A 214 -4.38 14.88 -30.57
CA PHE A 214 -3.61 15.40 -29.45
C PHE A 214 -2.57 16.44 -29.89
N ASN A 215 -1.80 16.16 -30.93
CA ASN A 215 -0.83 17.11 -31.50
C ASN A 215 -1.50 18.36 -32.08
N SER A 216 -2.66 18.20 -32.75
CA SER A 216 -3.48 19.34 -33.20
C SER A 216 -3.95 20.22 -32.03
N ALA A 217 -4.40 19.62 -30.93
CA ALA A 217 -4.83 20.35 -29.74
C ALA A 217 -3.69 21.16 -29.09
N LEU A 218 -2.47 20.59 -29.05
CA LEU A 218 -1.29 21.29 -28.56
C LEU A 218 -0.91 22.48 -29.48
N ASN A 219 -1.01 22.31 -30.80
CA ASN A 219 -0.76 23.41 -31.76
C ASN A 219 -1.78 24.56 -31.64
N HIS A 220 -3.04 24.26 -31.33
CA HIS A 220 -4.07 25.26 -31.02
C HIS A 220 -3.87 25.97 -29.67
N LEU A 221 -2.93 25.51 -28.84
CA LEU A 221 -2.60 26.09 -27.56
C LEU A 221 -1.23 26.77 -27.63
N SER A 222 -1.10 27.75 -28.53
CA SER A 222 0.15 28.42 -28.92
C SER A 222 0.94 29.13 -27.79
N GLY A 223 0.40 29.20 -26.57
CA GLY A 223 1.13 29.62 -25.35
C GLY A 223 1.78 28.48 -24.55
N LEU A 224 1.41 27.21 -24.80
CA LEU A 224 1.94 26.04 -24.11
C LEU A 224 3.28 25.58 -24.73
N LYS A 225 4.36 26.28 -24.38
CA LYS A 225 5.73 25.81 -24.65
C LYS A 225 6.04 24.54 -23.83
N LYS A 226 7.09 23.79 -24.21
CA LYS A 226 7.58 22.58 -23.51
C LYS A 226 7.93 22.80 -22.02
N HIS A 227 8.17 24.05 -21.61
CA HIS A 227 8.42 24.39 -20.19
C HIS A 227 7.14 24.66 -19.39
N ASN A 228 5.95 24.49 -19.98
CA ASN A 228 4.68 24.65 -19.26
C ASN A 228 4.25 23.32 -18.62
N LEU A 229 3.94 23.35 -17.31
CA LEU A 229 3.49 22.19 -16.53
C LEU A 229 2.26 21.49 -17.16
N THR A 230 1.30 22.25 -17.69
CA THR A 230 0.10 21.69 -18.36
C THR A 230 0.45 20.91 -19.62
N TYR A 231 1.43 21.38 -20.41
CA TYR A 231 1.92 20.66 -21.58
C TYR A 231 2.50 19.30 -21.14
N ASN A 232 3.42 19.34 -20.18
CA ASN A 232 4.17 18.16 -19.73
C ASN A 232 3.26 17.11 -19.09
N LEU A 233 2.37 17.50 -18.17
CA LEU A 233 1.44 16.57 -17.53
C LEU A 233 0.42 15.95 -18.51
N MET A 234 0.02 16.67 -19.56
CA MET A 234 -0.89 16.14 -20.59
C MET A 234 -0.18 15.21 -21.58
N VAL A 235 1.11 15.43 -21.88
CA VAL A 235 1.92 14.46 -22.65
C VAL A 235 2.15 13.18 -21.85
N LEU A 236 2.42 13.27 -20.55
CA LEU A 236 2.53 12.11 -19.66
C LEU A 236 1.22 11.32 -19.57
N GLU A 237 0.09 12.00 -19.33
CA GLU A 237 -1.25 11.40 -19.35
C GLU A 237 -1.58 10.73 -20.70
N PHE A 238 -1.15 11.29 -21.83
CA PHE A 238 -1.29 10.67 -23.15
C PHE A 238 -0.50 9.36 -23.25
N TYR A 239 0.76 9.32 -22.79
CA TYR A 239 1.53 8.08 -22.78
C TYR A 239 0.95 7.03 -21.82
N VAL A 240 0.35 7.42 -20.68
CA VAL A 240 -0.40 6.51 -19.80
C VAL A 240 -1.65 5.96 -20.49
N GLU A 241 -2.49 6.82 -21.08
CA GLU A 241 -3.72 6.40 -21.76
C GLU A 241 -3.44 5.50 -22.99
N THR A 242 -2.30 5.70 -23.66
CA THR A 242 -1.82 4.86 -24.76
C THR A 242 -0.93 3.68 -24.32
N LYS A 243 -0.67 3.51 -23.02
CA LYS A 243 0.22 2.50 -22.40
C LYS A 243 1.68 2.52 -22.93
N GLN A 244 2.18 3.65 -23.41
CA GLN A 244 3.50 3.79 -24.03
C GLN A 244 4.63 4.02 -22.99
N LEU A 245 4.82 3.04 -22.10
CA LEU A 245 5.75 3.11 -20.96
C LEU A 245 7.17 3.60 -21.31
N PRO A 246 7.87 3.11 -22.37
CA PRO A 246 9.23 3.58 -22.67
C PRO A 246 9.29 5.08 -23.02
N LYS A 247 8.24 5.62 -23.66
CA LYS A 247 8.14 7.05 -23.95
C LYS A 247 7.82 7.87 -22.71
N LEU A 248 6.93 7.35 -21.83
CA LEU A 248 6.65 7.95 -20.53
C LEU A 248 7.94 8.10 -19.72
N MET A 249 8.73 7.02 -19.61
CA MET A 249 9.99 7.01 -18.85
C MET A 249 11.02 7.98 -19.41
N ASN A 250 11.23 7.97 -20.74
CA ASN A 250 12.17 8.88 -21.39
C ASN A 250 11.76 10.35 -21.21
N TYR A 251 10.46 10.65 -21.34
CA TYR A 251 9.94 12.01 -21.26
C TYR A 251 9.99 12.58 -19.83
N LEU A 252 9.73 11.76 -18.80
CA LEU A 252 9.95 12.14 -17.40
C LEU A 252 11.39 12.57 -17.17
N ARG A 253 12.35 11.70 -17.52
CA ARG A 253 13.80 11.92 -17.31
C ARG A 253 14.36 13.10 -18.09
N THR A 254 13.90 13.33 -19.32
CA THR A 254 14.49 14.36 -20.20
C THR A 254 13.83 15.73 -20.10
N VAL A 255 12.54 15.82 -19.77
CA VAL A 255 11.79 17.09 -19.81
C VAL A 255 11.39 17.58 -18.43
N LEU A 256 10.69 16.74 -17.64
CA LEU A 256 10.10 17.20 -16.38
C LEU A 256 11.09 17.22 -15.20
N LEU A 257 12.04 16.29 -15.16
CA LEU A 257 13.05 16.24 -14.10
C LEU A 257 14.25 17.18 -14.33
N CYS A 258 14.48 17.62 -15.58
CA CYS A 258 15.73 18.30 -15.97
C CYS A 258 15.56 19.69 -16.60
N GLY A 259 14.34 20.17 -16.90
CA GLY A 259 14.17 21.26 -17.87
C GLY A 259 12.95 22.18 -17.73
N VAL A 260 12.46 22.45 -16.52
CA VAL A 260 11.35 23.41 -16.31
C VAL A 260 11.75 24.56 -15.37
N GLU A 261 11.50 25.79 -15.82
CA GLU A 261 11.76 27.01 -15.07
C GLU A 261 10.80 27.18 -13.89
N LYS A 262 11.33 27.59 -12.74
CA LYS A 262 10.56 27.81 -11.50
C LYS A 262 9.75 29.10 -11.62
N SER A 263 8.43 29.00 -11.69
CA SER A 263 7.52 30.15 -11.69
C SER A 263 6.40 29.95 -10.69
N GLU A 264 6.16 30.94 -9.83
CA GLU A 264 5.19 30.84 -8.73
C GLU A 264 3.76 30.63 -9.22
N LYS A 265 3.43 31.18 -10.39
CA LYS A 265 2.12 31.02 -11.03
C LYS A 265 1.81 29.56 -11.39
N LEU A 266 2.83 28.72 -11.60
CA LEU A 266 2.64 27.28 -11.86
C LEU A 266 2.28 26.49 -10.59
N LYS A 267 2.49 27.05 -9.39
CA LYS A 267 2.21 26.37 -8.11
C LYS A 267 0.72 26.19 -7.85
N GLU A 268 -0.11 27.16 -8.22
CA GLU A 268 -1.58 27.04 -8.08
C GLU A 268 -2.18 26.04 -9.09
N ASP A 269 -1.59 25.95 -10.28
CA ASP A 269 -2.07 25.10 -11.37
C ASP A 269 -1.85 23.59 -11.11
N VAL A 270 -0.81 23.18 -10.36
CA VAL A 270 -0.51 21.73 -10.17
C VAL A 270 -1.68 20.96 -9.54
N HIS A 271 -2.41 21.59 -8.62
CA HIS A 271 -3.59 21.03 -7.95
C HIS A 271 -4.77 20.76 -8.90
N VAL A 272 -4.80 21.40 -10.06
CA VAL A 272 -5.79 21.10 -11.11
C VAL A 272 -5.54 19.70 -11.70
N PHE A 273 -4.33 19.15 -11.59
CA PHE A 273 -3.90 17.89 -12.18
C PHE A 273 -3.78 16.71 -11.21
N THR A 274 -4.14 16.83 -9.92
CA THR A 274 -3.98 15.76 -8.90
C THR A 274 -4.47 14.39 -9.37
N SER A 275 -5.61 14.30 -10.05
CA SER A 275 -6.13 13.03 -10.60
C SER A 275 -5.23 12.40 -11.68
N SER A 276 -4.57 13.23 -12.48
CA SER A 276 -3.66 12.82 -13.55
C SER A 276 -2.30 12.42 -12.98
N ILE A 277 -1.81 13.17 -11.99
CA ILE A 277 -0.61 12.85 -11.22
C ILE A 277 -0.77 11.47 -10.56
N LEU A 278 -1.90 11.22 -9.88
CA LEU A 278 -2.23 9.91 -9.31
C LEU A 278 -2.29 8.80 -10.37
N LYS A 279 -2.91 9.06 -11.54
CA LYS A 279 -2.99 8.09 -12.65
C LYS A 279 -1.61 7.74 -13.21
N ILE A 280 -0.72 8.73 -13.36
CA ILE A 280 0.66 8.56 -13.81
C ILE A 280 1.46 7.77 -12.76
N ALA A 281 1.37 8.15 -11.49
CA ALA A 281 2.05 7.47 -10.39
C ALA A 281 1.61 6.00 -10.26
N THR A 282 0.29 5.75 -10.30
CA THR A 282 -0.28 4.40 -10.35
C THR A 282 0.28 3.59 -11.53
N PHE A 283 0.31 4.17 -12.73
CA PHE A 283 0.83 3.48 -13.91
C PHE A 283 2.34 3.17 -13.81
N LEU A 284 3.14 4.03 -13.16
CA LEU A 284 4.55 3.75 -12.89
C LEU A 284 4.73 2.60 -11.90
N ILE A 285 4.00 2.60 -10.78
CA ILE A 285 4.04 1.51 -9.77
C ILE A 285 3.63 0.18 -10.40
N LEU A 286 2.53 0.14 -11.16
CA LEU A 286 2.03 -1.05 -11.88
C LEU A 286 3.00 -1.62 -12.93
N ASN A 287 4.08 -0.91 -13.26
CA ASN A 287 5.13 -1.35 -14.19
C ASN A 287 6.51 -1.41 -13.51
N ASN A 288 6.55 -1.55 -12.18
CA ASN A 288 7.76 -1.64 -11.35
C ASN A 288 8.72 -0.43 -11.50
N GLN A 289 8.20 0.74 -11.87
CA GLN A 289 8.97 1.98 -12.02
C GLN A 289 8.90 2.86 -10.76
N GLU A 290 9.01 2.24 -9.58
CA GLU A 290 8.91 2.92 -8.28
C GLU A 290 9.84 4.13 -8.19
N LYS A 291 11.16 3.94 -8.42
CA LYS A 291 12.15 5.03 -8.29
C LYS A 291 11.77 6.25 -9.13
N LEU A 292 11.32 6.03 -10.36
CA LEU A 292 10.90 7.11 -11.25
C LEU A 292 9.55 7.73 -10.82
N CYS A 293 8.69 6.98 -10.14
CA CYS A 293 7.49 7.49 -9.48
C CYS A 293 7.84 8.43 -8.31
N GLY A 294 8.80 8.02 -7.47
CA GLY A 294 9.35 8.85 -6.39
C GLY A 294 9.96 10.14 -6.91
N GLU A 295 10.87 10.05 -7.90
CA GLU A 295 11.48 11.20 -8.59
C GLU A 295 10.42 12.16 -9.18
N PHE A 296 9.38 11.61 -9.81
CA PHE A 296 8.26 12.38 -10.36
C PHE A 296 7.44 13.12 -9.29
N ILE A 297 7.08 12.44 -8.20
CA ILE A 297 6.32 13.05 -7.09
C ILE A 297 7.17 14.12 -6.40
N HIS A 298 8.43 13.82 -6.06
CA HIS A 298 9.34 14.75 -5.38
C HIS A 298 9.57 16.03 -6.21
N SER A 299 9.79 15.90 -7.52
CA SER A 299 9.93 17.05 -8.42
C SER A 299 8.64 17.90 -8.49
N LEU A 300 7.46 17.28 -8.45
CA LEU A 300 6.19 18.01 -8.37
C LEU A 300 6.00 18.73 -7.02
N GLN A 301 6.52 18.18 -5.93
CA GLN A 301 6.50 18.81 -4.61
C GLN A 301 7.46 20.01 -4.55
N ASP A 302 8.73 19.84 -4.94
CA ASP A 302 9.76 20.89 -4.83
C ASP A 302 9.56 22.03 -5.84
N ASN A 303 9.43 21.69 -7.13
CA ASN A 303 9.50 22.66 -8.22
C ASN A 303 8.13 23.31 -8.50
N PHE A 304 7.05 22.63 -8.14
CA PHE A 304 5.67 23.05 -8.42
C PHE A 304 4.77 23.10 -7.18
N GLY A 305 5.26 22.81 -5.97
CA GLY A 305 4.51 23.01 -4.72
C GLY A 305 3.34 22.04 -4.50
N LEU A 306 3.33 20.86 -5.14
CA LEU A 306 2.25 19.88 -5.02
C LEU A 306 1.99 19.49 -3.56
N LYS A 307 0.86 19.90 -3.00
CA LYS A 307 0.32 19.32 -1.77
C LYS A 307 -0.74 18.29 -2.13
N MET A 308 -0.48 17.02 -1.82
CA MET A 308 -1.44 15.93 -1.98
C MET A 308 -2.45 15.94 -0.83
N ASP A 309 -3.74 15.94 -1.18
CA ASP A 309 -4.83 15.70 -0.22
C ASP A 309 -4.79 14.27 0.35
N SER A 310 -5.45 14.07 1.49
CA SER A 310 -5.48 12.79 2.20
C SER A 310 -6.04 11.65 1.35
N HIS A 311 -7.04 11.91 0.50
CA HIS A 311 -7.64 10.91 -0.38
C HIS A 311 -6.65 10.41 -1.46
N THR A 312 -5.91 11.33 -2.06
CA THR A 312 -4.88 11.05 -3.06
C THR A 312 -3.70 10.31 -2.43
N ARG A 313 -3.23 10.77 -1.26
CA ARG A 313 -2.12 10.15 -0.54
C ARG A 313 -2.45 8.75 -0.04
N HIS A 314 -3.62 8.55 0.56
CA HIS A 314 -4.08 7.24 1.03
C HIS A 314 -4.18 6.22 -0.11
N LYS A 315 -4.71 6.63 -1.28
CA LYS A 315 -4.71 5.77 -2.48
C LYS A 315 -3.32 5.44 -2.99
N LEU A 316 -2.40 6.40 -2.97
CA LEU A 316 -1.02 6.13 -3.39
C LEU A 316 -0.29 5.21 -2.40
N LEU A 317 -0.58 5.32 -1.11
CA LEU A 317 -0.09 4.42 -0.05
C LEU A 317 -0.66 3.00 -0.18
N GLU A 318 -1.97 2.87 -0.40
CA GLU A 318 -2.68 1.61 -0.67
C GLU A 318 -2.10 0.87 -1.88
N ILE A 319 -1.87 1.59 -2.98
CA ILE A 319 -1.25 1.05 -4.20
C ILE A 319 0.23 0.71 -3.94
N SER A 320 0.97 1.53 -3.19
CA SER A 320 2.37 1.25 -2.87
C SER A 320 2.52 -0.04 -2.06
N LYS A 321 1.70 -0.21 -1.02
CA LYS A 321 1.60 -1.44 -0.21
C LYS A 321 1.25 -2.66 -1.07
N SER A 322 0.23 -2.53 -1.93
CA SER A 322 -0.28 -3.63 -2.77
C SER A 322 0.72 -4.12 -3.83
N TYR A 323 1.71 -3.29 -4.20
CA TYR A 323 2.74 -3.59 -5.20
C TYR A 323 4.17 -3.59 -4.62
N ALA A 324 4.31 -3.64 -3.29
CA ALA A 324 5.59 -3.63 -2.57
C ALA A 324 6.55 -2.48 -2.98
N ALA A 325 6.00 -1.31 -3.29
CA ALA A 325 6.74 -0.08 -3.53
C ALA A 325 7.12 0.58 -2.19
N LEU A 326 8.03 -0.08 -1.46
CA LEU A 326 8.42 0.25 -0.09
C LEU A 326 9.13 1.61 0.03
N ASN A 327 9.94 2.03 -0.93
CA ASN A 327 10.62 3.33 -0.89
C ASN A 327 9.60 4.48 -1.05
N LEU A 328 8.61 4.30 -1.92
CA LEU A 328 7.52 5.26 -2.08
C LEU A 328 6.57 5.24 -0.87
N GLU A 329 6.28 4.06 -0.31
CA GLU A 329 5.50 3.93 0.92
C GLU A 329 6.18 4.65 2.10
N SER A 330 7.48 4.43 2.31
CA SER A 330 8.28 5.11 3.34
C SER A 330 8.25 6.64 3.19
N LEU A 331 8.46 7.14 1.96
CA LEU A 331 8.38 8.57 1.65
C LEU A 331 7.00 9.16 1.96
N LEU A 332 5.92 8.44 1.69
CA LEU A 332 4.56 8.89 1.97
C LEU A 332 4.26 8.90 3.47
N LEU A 333 4.67 7.88 4.22
CA LEU A 333 4.50 7.79 5.68
C LEU A 333 5.28 8.90 6.41
N PHE A 334 6.51 9.18 5.98
CA PHE A 334 7.33 10.27 6.52
C PHE A 334 6.66 11.63 6.30
N GLN A 335 6.00 11.84 5.15
CA GLN A 335 5.21 13.05 4.86
C GLN A 335 3.90 13.16 5.68
N GLU A 336 3.48 12.10 6.38
CA GLU A 336 2.39 12.16 7.36
C GLU A 336 2.91 12.40 8.80
N GLY A 337 4.24 12.48 8.99
CA GLY A 337 4.88 12.50 10.31
C GLY A 337 4.94 11.13 11.00
N ASN A 338 4.54 10.06 10.31
CA ASN A 338 4.57 8.69 10.83
C ASN A 338 5.97 8.09 10.63
N ASN A 339 6.93 8.63 11.38
CA ASN A 339 8.37 8.39 11.20
C ASN A 339 8.78 6.95 11.55
N GLU A 340 8.15 6.37 12.58
CA GLU A 340 8.29 4.97 13.02
C GLU A 340 8.00 4.00 11.85
N LEU A 341 6.77 4.02 11.32
CA LEU A 341 6.41 3.15 10.19
C LEU A 341 7.21 3.49 8.93
N ALA A 342 7.57 4.76 8.70
CA ALA A 342 8.43 5.15 7.58
C ALA A 342 9.83 4.54 7.67
N ALA A 343 10.44 4.53 8.86
CA ALA A 343 11.75 3.93 9.12
C ALA A 343 11.70 2.39 9.01
N LEU A 344 10.66 1.76 9.58
CA LEU A 344 10.43 0.33 9.51
C LEU A 344 10.21 -0.15 8.05
N VAL A 345 9.51 0.63 7.23
CA VAL A 345 9.33 0.37 5.80
C VAL A 345 10.63 0.63 5.00
N LYS A 346 11.44 1.63 5.38
CA LYS A 346 12.78 1.86 4.81
C LYS A 346 13.73 0.68 5.09
N LEU A 347 13.74 0.16 6.32
CA LEU A 347 14.50 -1.04 6.68
C LEU A 347 14.09 -2.26 5.84
N LYS A 348 12.78 -2.44 5.62
CA LYS A 348 12.25 -3.46 4.71
C LYS A 348 12.73 -3.25 3.26
N SER A 349 12.75 -2.02 2.74
CA SER A 349 13.22 -1.77 1.37
C SER A 349 14.70 -2.08 1.19
N LEU A 350 15.55 -1.69 2.16
CA LEU A 350 16.99 -1.97 2.19
C LEU A 350 17.30 -3.47 2.30
N SER A 351 16.50 -4.25 3.03
CA SER A 351 16.72 -5.70 3.19
C SER A 351 16.73 -6.50 1.87
N ASN A 352 16.11 -5.96 0.80
CA ASN A 352 16.16 -6.58 -0.53
C ASN A 352 17.53 -6.41 -1.23
N GLY A 353 18.36 -5.47 -0.79
CA GLY A 353 19.69 -5.19 -1.36
C GLY A 353 20.81 -6.11 -0.89
N ARG A 354 20.59 -6.88 0.19
CA ARG A 354 21.58 -7.75 0.89
C ARG A 354 22.81 -7.05 1.51
N GLU A 355 22.99 -5.75 1.30
CA GLU A 355 24.02 -4.96 1.98
C GLU A 355 23.58 -4.63 3.42
N ILE A 356 24.41 -4.96 4.42
CA ILE A 356 24.05 -4.78 5.84
C ILE A 356 24.32 -3.35 6.36
N SER A 357 25.37 -2.67 5.88
CA SER A 357 25.72 -1.31 6.36
C SER A 357 24.56 -0.30 6.30
N PRO A 358 23.82 -0.14 5.18
CA PRO A 358 22.69 0.80 5.13
C PRO A 358 21.56 0.48 6.13
N ILE A 359 21.47 -0.80 6.52
CA ILE A 359 20.49 -1.31 7.48
C ILE A 359 20.96 -0.99 8.91
N LEU A 360 22.25 -1.14 9.23
CA LEU A 360 22.84 -0.75 10.51
C LEU A 360 22.66 0.75 10.78
N ASP A 361 23.04 1.62 9.83
CA ASP A 361 22.86 3.09 9.92
C ASP A 361 21.38 3.46 10.22
N THR A 362 20.45 2.70 9.63
CA THR A 362 19.02 2.96 9.79
C THR A 362 18.47 2.36 11.09
N LEU A 363 18.94 1.17 11.50
CA LEU A 363 18.59 0.53 12.77
C LEU A 363 19.04 1.38 13.95
N GLU A 364 20.27 1.91 13.94
CA GLU A 364 20.78 2.77 15.01
C GLU A 364 19.91 4.02 15.19
N SER A 365 19.49 4.64 14.08
CA SER A 365 18.60 5.79 14.12
C SER A 365 17.19 5.48 14.67
N PHE A 366 16.84 4.20 14.81
CA PHE A 366 15.51 3.69 15.17
C PHE A 366 15.50 3.10 16.60
N THR A 367 16.45 2.21 16.94
CA THR A 367 16.61 1.62 18.28
C THR A 367 16.88 2.67 19.36
N GLN A 368 17.56 3.77 19.03
CA GLN A 368 17.80 4.88 19.97
C GLN A 368 16.53 5.66 20.38
N LYS A 369 15.34 5.33 19.86
CA LYS A 369 14.09 6.06 20.14
C LYS A 369 12.94 5.20 20.66
N GLU A 370 12.78 3.98 20.14
CA GLU A 370 11.53 3.22 20.21
C GLU A 370 11.80 1.73 20.58
N ASN A 371 10.91 1.15 21.41
CA ASN A 371 10.97 -0.27 21.78
C ASN A 371 10.40 -1.14 20.66
N ILE A 372 11.27 -1.69 19.81
CA ILE A 372 10.89 -2.49 18.64
C ILE A 372 10.47 -3.91 19.06
N GLU A 373 9.34 -4.42 18.56
CA GLU A 373 9.02 -5.85 18.71
C GLU A 373 9.86 -6.73 17.77
N GLU A 374 10.51 -7.76 18.32
CA GLU A 374 11.40 -8.67 17.58
C GLU A 374 10.73 -9.35 16.36
N ASN A 375 9.39 -9.46 16.35
CA ASN A 375 8.63 -10.01 15.23
C ASN A 375 8.57 -9.07 14.01
N GLU A 376 8.69 -7.76 14.21
CA GLU A 376 8.63 -6.79 13.12
C GLU A 376 9.91 -6.80 12.27
N LEU A 377 11.04 -7.14 12.88
CA LEU A 377 12.36 -7.24 12.26
C LEU A 377 12.58 -8.55 11.48
N LEU A 378 11.58 -9.42 11.37
CA LEU A 378 11.68 -10.70 10.62
C LEU A 378 12.16 -10.55 9.17
N PHE A 379 11.99 -9.38 8.54
CA PHE A 379 12.50 -9.10 7.19
C PHE A 379 14.03 -9.07 7.10
N LEU A 380 14.76 -8.88 8.22
CA LEU A 380 16.23 -8.94 8.23
C LEU A 380 16.73 -10.30 7.72
N GLN A 381 15.94 -11.36 7.85
CA GLN A 381 16.26 -12.69 7.33
C GLN A 381 16.48 -12.75 5.81
N ASN A 382 16.08 -11.72 5.06
CA ASN A 382 16.32 -11.60 3.61
C ASN A 382 17.80 -11.29 3.25
N ILE A 383 18.60 -10.77 4.19
CA ILE A 383 19.99 -10.39 3.95
C ILE A 383 20.97 -11.55 4.12
N PHE A 384 20.57 -12.59 4.85
CA PHE A 384 21.44 -13.70 5.23
C PHE A 384 21.68 -14.70 4.08
N PRO A 385 22.82 -15.43 4.10
CA PRO A 385 23.12 -16.45 3.10
C PRO A 385 22.03 -17.54 3.00
N PRO A 386 21.68 -17.99 1.77
CA PRO A 386 20.59 -18.95 1.58
C PRO A 386 20.83 -20.31 2.26
N ARG A 387 19.74 -21.05 2.49
CA ARG A 387 19.68 -22.32 3.26
C ARG A 387 20.60 -23.45 2.78
N SER A 388 21.19 -23.36 1.59
CA SER A 388 22.07 -24.37 0.98
C SER A 388 23.57 -24.13 1.18
N VAL A 389 23.96 -22.98 1.76
CA VAL A 389 25.35 -22.51 1.87
C VAL A 389 26.18 -23.37 2.84
N THR A 390 27.50 -23.51 2.62
CA THR A 390 28.40 -24.31 3.49
C THR A 390 28.75 -23.58 4.79
N LEU A 391 29.41 -24.28 5.73
CA LEU A 391 29.89 -23.67 6.97
C LEU A 391 31.00 -22.63 6.70
N GLU A 392 31.98 -22.94 5.84
CA GLU A 392 33.07 -22.00 5.53
C GLU A 392 32.54 -20.73 4.83
N SER A 393 31.50 -20.90 4.02
CA SER A 393 30.81 -19.79 3.37
C SER A 393 30.01 -18.91 4.35
N TRP A 394 29.55 -19.48 5.47
CA TRP A 394 28.94 -18.72 6.56
C TRP A 394 29.98 -18.01 7.43
N TYR A 395 31.12 -18.65 7.73
CA TYR A 395 32.25 -17.96 8.36
C TYR A 395 32.71 -16.78 7.50
N THR A 396 32.92 -16.99 6.21
CA THR A 396 33.27 -15.93 5.23
C THR A 396 32.27 -14.77 5.23
N TYR A 397 30.96 -15.04 5.40
CA TYR A 397 29.94 -14.01 5.51
C TYR A 397 30.03 -13.25 6.85
N LEU A 398 30.22 -13.95 7.97
CA LEU A 398 30.36 -13.35 9.29
C LEU A 398 31.65 -12.52 9.41
N ASP A 399 32.76 -12.99 8.85
CA ASP A 399 34.05 -12.26 8.77
C ASP A 399 33.95 -10.97 7.93
N GLN A 400 33.04 -10.93 6.95
CA GLN A 400 32.74 -9.73 6.15
C GLN A 400 31.72 -8.81 6.82
N MET A 401 30.83 -9.36 7.64
CA MET A 401 29.82 -8.64 8.40
C MET A 401 30.42 -7.96 9.64
N ASP A 402 31.39 -8.61 10.28
CA ASP A 402 31.95 -8.19 11.57
C ASP A 402 32.44 -6.73 11.58
N PRO A 403 33.29 -6.26 10.64
CA PRO A 403 33.81 -4.90 10.71
C PRO A 403 32.74 -3.79 10.59
N MET A 404 31.53 -4.15 10.15
CA MET A 404 30.38 -3.25 10.12
C MET A 404 29.58 -3.31 11.43
N VAL A 405 29.45 -4.50 12.03
CA VAL A 405 28.67 -4.73 13.27
C VAL A 405 29.45 -4.35 14.52
N ASN A 406 30.78 -4.56 14.55
CA ASN A 406 31.64 -4.23 15.69
C ASN A 406 31.69 -2.73 16.01
N GLY A 407 31.33 -1.86 15.06
CA GLY A 407 31.20 -0.41 15.26
C GLY A 407 29.82 0.07 15.74
N ALA A 408 28.82 -0.82 15.83
CA ALA A 408 27.47 -0.49 16.27
C ALA A 408 27.28 -0.71 17.78
N SER A 409 26.20 -0.14 18.35
CA SER A 409 25.86 -0.35 19.76
C SER A 409 25.46 -1.80 20.07
N ASP A 410 25.66 -2.21 21.33
CA ASP A 410 25.53 -3.61 21.75
C ASP A 410 24.11 -4.17 21.56
N ASP A 411 23.06 -3.34 21.69
CA ASP A 411 21.69 -3.70 21.35
C ASP A 411 21.52 -4.04 19.85
N ILE A 412 22.24 -3.34 18.96
CA ILE A 412 22.21 -3.60 17.52
C ILE A 412 22.98 -4.88 17.21
N LYS A 413 24.17 -5.09 17.81
CA LYS A 413 24.90 -6.37 17.73
C LYS A 413 23.97 -7.52 18.12
N SER A 414 23.34 -7.41 19.29
CA SER A 414 22.37 -8.38 19.82
C SER A 414 21.25 -8.62 18.81
N ILE A 415 20.55 -7.59 18.32
CA ILE A 415 19.49 -7.72 17.29
C ILE A 415 19.97 -8.46 16.03
N ILE A 416 21.17 -8.17 15.53
CA ILE A 416 21.72 -8.82 14.32
C ILE A 416 22.07 -10.28 14.57
N PHE A 417 22.83 -10.61 15.61
CA PHE A 417 23.22 -11.99 15.91
C PHE A 417 22.01 -12.86 16.36
N ASN A 418 21.04 -12.27 17.07
CA ASN A 418 19.73 -12.88 17.33
C ASN A 418 18.99 -13.20 16.03
N SER A 419 18.96 -12.28 15.08
CA SER A 419 18.33 -12.49 13.78
C SER A 419 19.01 -13.62 12.99
N VAL A 420 20.35 -13.72 13.07
CA VAL A 420 21.13 -14.84 12.52
C VAL A 420 20.74 -16.17 13.17
N LEU A 421 20.75 -16.27 14.51
CA LEU A 421 20.35 -17.52 15.18
C LEU A 421 18.88 -17.87 14.93
N ARG A 422 17.98 -16.89 14.90
CA ARG A 422 16.56 -17.11 14.61
C ARG A 422 16.36 -17.66 13.20
N TYR A 423 17.14 -17.20 12.23
CA TYR A 423 17.18 -17.76 10.87
C TYR A 423 17.75 -19.19 10.84
N LEU A 424 18.89 -19.42 11.49
CA LEU A 424 19.54 -20.73 11.51
C LEU A 424 18.69 -21.78 12.26
N SER A 425 18.05 -21.44 13.37
CA SER A 425 17.15 -22.32 14.14
C SER A 425 15.93 -22.82 13.36
N GLY A 426 15.57 -22.16 12.25
CA GLY A 426 14.51 -22.61 11.33
C GLY A 426 15.01 -23.33 10.08
N THR A 427 16.33 -23.55 9.96
CA THR A 427 16.96 -23.97 8.69
C THR A 427 18.15 -24.94 8.81
N ARG A 428 18.74 -25.14 10.00
CA ARG A 428 19.93 -25.97 10.26
C ARG A 428 19.78 -26.85 11.49
N ASN A 429 20.67 -27.84 11.62
CA ASN A 429 20.80 -28.67 12.83
C ASN A 429 21.59 -27.96 13.93
N LEU A 430 21.55 -28.48 15.15
CA LEU A 430 22.18 -27.85 16.32
C LEU A 430 23.71 -27.74 16.16
N GLY A 431 24.37 -28.77 15.63
CA GLY A 431 25.82 -28.75 15.41
C GLY A 431 26.31 -27.61 14.52
N PHE A 432 25.58 -27.29 13.43
CA PHE A 432 25.91 -26.14 12.59
C PHE A 432 25.73 -24.81 13.36
N ILE A 433 24.70 -24.72 14.19
CA ILE A 433 24.39 -23.51 14.99
C ILE A 433 25.43 -23.29 16.08
N LEU A 434 25.88 -24.35 16.75
CA LEU A 434 26.95 -24.29 17.76
C LEU A 434 28.29 -23.89 17.14
N LEU A 435 28.64 -24.41 15.96
CA LEU A 435 29.87 -24.01 15.25
C LEU A 435 29.83 -22.53 14.79
N ILE A 436 28.65 -22.02 14.43
CA ILE A 436 28.46 -20.58 14.14
C ILE A 436 28.62 -19.73 15.40
N LEU A 437 28.05 -20.16 16.53
CA LEU A 437 28.24 -19.50 17.83
C LEU A 437 29.71 -19.51 18.27
N GLU A 438 30.39 -20.66 18.16
CA GLU A 438 31.82 -20.83 18.45
C GLU A 438 32.67 -19.83 17.66
N HIS A 439 32.34 -19.59 16.39
CA HIS A 439 33.01 -18.59 15.55
C HIS A 439 32.71 -17.15 16.00
N ILE A 440 31.45 -16.82 16.28
CA ILE A 440 31.06 -15.47 16.71
C ILE A 440 31.70 -15.10 18.06
N VAL A 441 31.72 -16.04 19.01
CA VAL A 441 32.26 -15.81 20.36
C VAL A 441 33.79 -15.85 20.35
N PHE A 442 34.42 -16.90 19.82
CA PHE A 442 35.87 -17.11 19.95
C PHE A 442 36.73 -16.62 18.77
N LYS A 443 36.16 -16.35 17.59
CA LYS A 443 36.91 -15.78 16.44
C LYS A 443 36.63 -14.31 16.22
N LEU A 444 35.38 -13.88 16.41
CA LEU A 444 34.98 -12.47 16.26
C LEU A 444 34.97 -11.71 17.60
N GLY A 445 34.96 -12.42 18.74
CA GLY A 445 35.19 -11.84 20.07
C GLY A 445 33.94 -11.34 20.80
N HIS A 446 32.73 -11.59 20.28
CA HIS A 446 31.47 -11.12 20.86
C HIS A 446 30.99 -12.00 22.02
N THR A 447 31.77 -12.05 23.10
CA THR A 447 31.40 -12.68 24.39
C THR A 447 30.29 -11.91 25.12
N ASP A 448 30.16 -10.61 24.82
CA ASP A 448 29.15 -9.69 25.35
C ASP A 448 27.70 -10.07 24.99
N LEU A 449 27.47 -10.84 23.91
CA LEU A 449 26.14 -11.20 23.40
C LEU A 449 25.23 -11.90 24.41
N PHE A 450 25.79 -12.65 25.36
CA PHE A 450 25.01 -13.34 26.38
C PHE A 450 24.55 -12.40 27.50
N THR A 451 25.19 -11.23 27.64
CA THR A 451 24.99 -10.28 28.76
C THR A 451 24.05 -9.12 28.43
N SER A 452 23.57 -9.00 27.18
CA SER A 452 22.73 -7.88 26.74
C SER A 452 21.36 -7.91 27.42
N LYS A 453 21.02 -6.87 28.19
CA LYS A 453 19.77 -6.77 28.97
C LYS A 453 18.51 -6.47 28.13
N SER A 454 18.65 -6.28 26.83
CA SER A 454 17.52 -6.06 25.91
C SER A 454 16.66 -7.33 25.79
N SER A 455 15.36 -7.16 25.55
CA SER A 455 14.36 -8.24 25.55
C SER A 455 14.47 -9.23 24.38
N CYS A 456 15.56 -9.19 23.61
CA CYS A 456 15.89 -10.12 22.55
C CYS A 456 16.89 -11.15 23.09
N SER A 457 16.41 -12.12 23.88
CA SER A 457 17.29 -13.18 24.38
C SER A 457 17.63 -14.18 23.28
N ILE A 458 18.93 -14.29 23.00
CA ILE A 458 19.54 -15.27 22.09
C ILE A 458 19.16 -16.72 22.45
N PHE A 459 18.88 -16.95 23.73
CA PHE A 459 18.50 -18.24 24.28
C PHE A 459 17.12 -18.72 23.82
N HIS A 460 16.15 -17.84 23.52
CA HIS A 460 14.86 -18.26 22.93
C HIS A 460 15.07 -18.96 21.56
N SER A 461 15.98 -18.42 20.73
CA SER A 461 16.33 -19.03 19.45
C SER A 461 17.16 -20.31 19.61
N LEU A 462 18.01 -20.37 20.64
CA LEU A 462 18.82 -21.55 20.94
C LEU A 462 17.99 -22.72 21.51
N ILE A 463 17.08 -22.48 22.46
CA ILE A 463 16.15 -23.49 23.00
C ILE A 463 15.33 -24.11 21.86
N LYS A 464 14.80 -23.27 20.95
CA LYS A 464 14.10 -23.73 19.74
C LYS A 464 15.01 -24.55 18.80
N ALA A 465 16.26 -24.15 18.62
CA ALA A 465 17.24 -24.91 17.83
C ALA A 465 17.54 -26.28 18.44
N ILE A 466 17.74 -26.36 19.76
CA ILE A 466 17.97 -27.60 20.50
C ILE A 466 16.77 -28.53 20.32
N ARG A 467 15.55 -28.07 20.65
CA ARG A 467 14.30 -28.84 20.46
C ARG A 467 14.13 -29.43 19.06
N SER A 468 14.64 -28.76 18.02
CA SER A 468 14.58 -29.21 16.62
C SER A 468 15.50 -30.41 16.32
N ASN A 469 16.23 -30.93 17.31
CA ASN A 469 17.11 -32.10 17.21
C ASN A 469 16.71 -33.12 18.30
N GLU A 470 16.28 -34.32 17.91
CA GLU A 470 15.80 -35.44 18.76
C GLU A 470 16.88 -36.07 19.67
N SER A 471 18.02 -35.40 19.82
CA SER A 471 19.32 -35.95 20.22
C SER A 471 20.09 -34.92 21.05
N SER A 472 19.39 -34.22 21.95
CA SER A 472 19.88 -32.95 22.51
C SER A 472 19.40 -32.67 23.94
N ASN A 473 18.95 -33.69 24.65
CA ASN A 473 18.31 -33.59 25.97
C ASN A 473 19.30 -33.15 27.06
N ILE A 474 20.55 -33.62 27.00
CA ILE A 474 21.63 -33.19 27.90
C ILE A 474 21.95 -31.72 27.61
N THR A 475 22.01 -31.34 26.33
CA THR A 475 22.26 -29.97 25.89
C THR A 475 21.13 -29.01 26.30
N MET A 476 19.86 -29.43 26.20
CA MET A 476 18.69 -28.67 26.69
C MET A 476 18.75 -28.51 28.20
N PHE A 477 19.04 -29.59 28.94
CA PHE A 477 19.08 -29.58 30.39
C PHE A 477 20.21 -28.67 30.91
N TYR A 478 21.37 -28.72 30.28
CA TYR A 478 22.46 -27.80 30.55
C TYR A 478 22.03 -26.35 30.34
N LEU A 479 21.48 -26.01 29.17
CA LEU A 479 21.07 -24.63 28.87
C LEU A 479 20.00 -24.12 29.85
N PHE A 480 18.96 -24.92 30.10
CA PHE A 480 17.88 -24.54 31.00
C PHE A 480 18.38 -24.32 32.44
N THR A 481 19.22 -25.23 32.95
CA THR A 481 19.77 -25.12 34.32
C THR A 481 20.87 -24.08 34.47
N TRP A 482 21.56 -23.69 33.39
CA TRP A 482 22.47 -22.55 33.37
C TRP A 482 21.69 -21.23 33.42
N LEU A 483 20.63 -21.09 32.60
CA LEU A 483 19.78 -19.90 32.56
C LEU A 483 19.01 -19.68 33.87
N ASP A 484 18.48 -20.74 34.48
CA ASP A 484 17.79 -20.73 35.79
C ASP A 484 18.70 -20.36 36.98
N LYS A 485 20.02 -20.24 36.76
CA LYS A 485 21.02 -19.95 37.83
C LYS A 485 21.84 -18.69 37.60
N ASN A 486 22.25 -18.43 36.36
CA ASN A 486 23.23 -17.39 36.02
C ASN A 486 22.59 -16.13 35.42
N GLU A 487 21.39 -16.26 34.84
CA GLU A 487 20.70 -15.18 34.14
C GLU A 487 19.39 -14.79 34.85
N ASN A 488 18.97 -13.53 34.73
CA ASN A 488 17.59 -13.12 35.06
C ASN A 488 16.65 -13.42 33.87
N PHE A 489 16.77 -14.61 33.29
CA PHE A 489 16.14 -14.95 32.02
C PHE A 489 14.63 -15.20 32.18
N ALA A 490 13.83 -14.36 31.54
CA ALA A 490 12.38 -14.51 31.50
C ALA A 490 11.95 -15.59 30.51
N PHE A 491 12.02 -16.86 30.92
CA PHE A 491 11.45 -17.99 30.19
C PHE A 491 10.00 -17.71 29.78
N ASN A 492 9.71 -17.82 28.49
CA ASN A 492 8.34 -17.73 27.98
C ASN A 492 7.70 -19.14 27.89
N VAL A 493 6.38 -19.18 27.77
CA VAL A 493 5.59 -20.44 27.75
C VAL A 493 6.06 -21.44 26.67
N LYS A 494 6.56 -20.96 25.53
CA LYS A 494 7.08 -21.82 24.45
C LYS A 494 8.45 -22.39 24.76
N ASP A 495 9.31 -21.68 25.48
CA ASP A 495 10.64 -22.18 25.86
C ASP A 495 10.49 -23.43 26.74
N ILE A 496 9.57 -23.35 27.71
CA ILE A 496 9.23 -24.46 28.60
C ILE A 496 8.51 -25.57 27.84
N GLN A 497 7.61 -25.25 26.90
CA GLN A 497 7.02 -26.24 25.99
C GLN A 497 8.11 -27.01 25.20
N PHE A 498 9.07 -26.29 24.61
CA PHE A 498 10.17 -26.87 23.84
C PHE A 498 11.08 -27.74 24.70
N ALA A 499 11.34 -27.38 25.96
CA ALA A 499 12.08 -28.21 26.90
C ALA A 499 11.34 -29.51 27.25
N ILE A 500 10.03 -29.43 27.55
CA ILE A 500 9.18 -30.59 27.86
C ILE A 500 9.06 -31.52 26.63
N GLU A 501 8.84 -30.99 25.44
CA GLU A 501 8.78 -31.79 24.19
C GLU A 501 10.13 -32.46 23.87
N ASN A 502 11.25 -31.80 24.15
CA ASN A 502 12.58 -32.37 23.95
C ASN A 502 12.83 -33.55 24.91
N ALA A 503 12.45 -33.42 26.17
CA ALA A 503 12.48 -34.52 27.14
C ALA A 503 11.65 -35.74 26.71
N GLN A 504 10.55 -35.54 25.96
CA GLN A 504 9.71 -36.63 25.43
C GLN A 504 10.32 -37.39 24.25
N CYS A 505 11.32 -36.83 23.54
CA CYS A 505 11.87 -37.45 22.33
C CYS A 505 12.79 -38.67 22.57
N VAL A 506 13.09 -39.03 23.82
CA VAL A 506 14.08 -40.07 24.15
C VAL A 506 13.56 -41.01 25.24
N ASP A 507 13.58 -42.32 24.97
CA ASP A 507 13.09 -43.38 25.88
C ASP A 507 13.94 -43.62 27.15
N LEU A 508 14.76 -42.64 27.59
CA LEU A 508 15.88 -42.90 28.53
C LEU A 508 15.77 -42.29 29.94
N GLU A 509 14.94 -41.27 30.19
CA GLU A 509 14.78 -40.75 31.57
C GLU A 509 13.47 -39.98 31.85
N PRO A 510 12.52 -40.57 32.61
CA PRO A 510 11.33 -39.87 33.12
C PRO A 510 11.66 -38.67 34.03
N ASP A 511 12.82 -38.67 34.69
CA ASP A 511 13.20 -37.65 35.68
C ASP A 511 13.51 -36.29 35.02
N SER A 512 14.12 -36.29 33.83
CA SER A 512 14.28 -35.07 33.01
C SER A 512 12.92 -34.44 32.66
N PHE A 513 11.90 -35.25 32.35
CA PHE A 513 10.55 -34.80 32.05
C PHE A 513 9.82 -34.28 33.30
N ARG A 514 9.94 -34.99 34.43
CA ARG A 514 9.46 -34.55 35.76
C ARG A 514 10.07 -33.21 36.18
N PHE A 515 11.37 -33.00 35.92
CA PHE A 515 12.07 -31.75 36.21
C PHE A 515 11.46 -30.55 35.48
N TYR A 516 11.27 -30.63 34.15
CA TYR A 516 10.69 -29.51 33.41
C TYR A 516 9.22 -29.24 33.79
N LEU A 517 8.45 -30.27 34.15
CA LEU A 517 7.08 -30.10 34.67
C LEU A 517 7.05 -29.40 36.04
N LEU A 518 7.96 -29.78 36.94
CA LEU A 518 8.12 -29.12 38.24
C LEU A 518 8.52 -27.65 38.07
N LYS A 519 9.53 -27.36 37.23
CA LYS A 519 9.96 -26.00 36.91
C LYS A 519 8.85 -25.18 36.25
N CYS A 520 8.09 -25.76 35.32
CA CYS A 520 6.92 -25.13 34.70
C CYS A 520 5.90 -24.64 35.74
N TYR A 521 5.51 -25.52 36.68
CA TYR A 521 4.58 -25.16 37.75
C TYR A 521 5.13 -24.08 38.69
N LEU A 522 6.43 -24.17 39.04
CA LEU A 522 7.08 -23.22 39.94
C LEU A 522 7.21 -21.82 39.35
N MET A 523 7.52 -21.73 38.04
CA MET A 523 7.74 -20.49 37.28
C MET A 523 6.44 -19.82 36.81
N ASN A 524 5.58 -20.54 36.08
CA ASN A 524 4.38 -19.97 35.45
C ASN A 524 3.17 -19.90 36.39
N GLY A 525 3.17 -20.68 37.48
CA GLY A 525 2.03 -20.79 38.38
C GLY A 525 0.85 -21.57 37.79
N LYS A 526 -0.19 -21.79 38.62
CA LYS A 526 -1.27 -22.76 38.37
C LYS A 526 -1.98 -22.57 37.01
N VAL A 527 -2.45 -21.36 36.70
CA VAL A 527 -3.39 -21.14 35.58
C VAL A 527 -2.67 -21.29 34.23
N GLU A 528 -1.50 -20.69 34.08
CA GLU A 528 -0.69 -20.76 32.86
C GLU A 528 -0.10 -22.17 32.66
N THR A 529 0.25 -22.88 33.75
CA THR A 529 0.62 -24.30 33.70
C THR A 529 -0.54 -25.16 33.19
N ILE A 530 -1.76 -25.01 33.72
CA ILE A 530 -2.94 -25.73 33.22
C ILE A 530 -3.17 -25.45 31.72
N LYS A 531 -3.05 -24.19 31.28
CA LYS A 531 -3.22 -23.83 29.86
C LYS A 531 -2.19 -24.54 28.96
N LEU A 532 -0.91 -24.53 29.34
CA LEU A 532 0.16 -25.20 28.60
C LEU A 532 -0.06 -26.71 28.55
N LEU A 533 -0.25 -27.35 29.70
CA LEU A 533 -0.45 -28.81 29.78
C LEU A 533 -1.71 -29.26 29.01
N SER A 534 -2.77 -28.46 29.04
CA SER A 534 -3.98 -28.71 28.25
C SER A 534 -3.71 -28.62 26.74
N ALA A 535 -2.90 -27.68 26.28
CA ALA A 535 -2.51 -27.59 24.88
C ALA A 535 -1.70 -28.82 24.44
N MET A 536 -0.75 -29.27 25.28
CA MET A 536 0.08 -30.45 25.01
C MET A 536 -0.72 -31.77 25.02
N SER A 537 -1.64 -31.97 25.97
CA SER A 537 -2.51 -33.17 26.00
C SER A 537 -3.50 -33.21 24.82
N ASN A 538 -3.90 -32.05 24.28
CA ASN A 538 -4.72 -31.97 23.05
C ASN A 538 -3.94 -32.34 21.79
N ASP A 539 -2.66 -31.94 21.64
CA ASP A 539 -1.82 -32.36 20.51
C ASP A 539 -1.19 -33.75 20.72
N ARG A 540 -2.07 -34.76 20.81
CA ARG A 540 -1.74 -36.18 21.09
C ARG A 540 -0.73 -36.80 20.12
N LYS A 541 -0.40 -36.13 19.01
CA LYS A 541 0.59 -36.57 18.02
C LYS A 541 2.03 -36.22 18.40
N GLY A 542 2.26 -35.19 19.21
CA GLY A 542 3.61 -34.78 19.64
C GLY A 542 4.20 -35.66 20.73
N ILE A 543 3.38 -36.10 21.69
CA ILE A 543 3.81 -36.89 22.84
C ILE A 543 3.90 -38.37 22.46
N SER A 544 5.11 -38.91 22.34
CA SER A 544 5.38 -40.33 22.05
C SER A 544 5.19 -41.24 23.27
N ASN A 545 5.77 -40.86 24.41
CA ASN A 545 5.80 -41.64 25.65
C ASN A 545 4.42 -41.64 26.34
N ASN A 546 3.91 -42.83 26.70
CA ASN A 546 2.63 -42.98 27.40
C ASN A 546 2.70 -42.55 28.87
N GLU A 547 3.81 -42.79 29.57
CA GLU A 547 4.01 -42.31 30.95
C GLU A 547 3.97 -40.78 30.99
N ALA A 548 4.53 -40.12 29.96
CA ALA A 548 4.49 -38.67 29.82
C ALA A 548 3.06 -38.14 29.61
N ARG A 549 2.20 -38.87 28.89
CA ARG A 549 0.77 -38.53 28.75
C ARG A 549 0.02 -38.72 30.07
N GLU A 550 0.19 -39.87 30.72
CA GLU A 550 -0.47 -40.21 31.99
C GLU A 550 -0.10 -39.22 33.09
N LEU A 551 1.17 -38.85 33.19
CA LEU A 551 1.66 -37.90 34.18
C LEU A 551 1.18 -36.46 33.88
N ILE A 552 1.03 -36.06 32.62
CA ILE A 552 0.36 -34.79 32.24
C ILE A 552 -1.12 -34.81 32.63
N ASP A 553 -1.86 -35.86 32.27
CA ASP A 553 -3.30 -35.95 32.53
C ASP A 553 -3.60 -36.06 34.04
N ASN A 554 -2.76 -36.77 34.81
CA ASN A 554 -2.80 -36.78 36.28
C ASN A 554 -2.48 -35.41 36.89
N MET A 555 -1.49 -34.69 36.36
CA MET A 555 -1.16 -33.33 36.81
C MET A 555 -2.30 -32.34 36.50
N LEU A 556 -2.91 -32.43 35.32
CA LEU A 556 -4.11 -31.65 34.96
C LEU A 556 -5.29 -31.95 35.89
N ALA A 557 -5.56 -33.23 36.17
CA ALA A 557 -6.63 -33.63 37.08
C ALA A 557 -6.41 -33.06 38.49
N TRP A 558 -5.21 -33.24 39.07
CA TRP A 558 -4.88 -32.72 40.39
C TRP A 558 -4.94 -31.19 40.46
N LEU A 559 -4.41 -30.49 39.44
CA LEU A 559 -4.47 -29.03 39.36
C LEU A 559 -5.92 -28.53 39.20
N SER A 560 -6.80 -29.27 38.52
CA SER A 560 -8.22 -28.89 38.40
C SER A 560 -8.98 -28.97 39.73
N LEU A 561 -8.58 -29.89 40.63
CA LEU A 561 -9.24 -30.15 41.90
C LEU A 561 -8.75 -29.26 43.06
N ASN A 562 -7.44 -29.02 43.15
CA ASN A 562 -6.83 -28.35 44.31
C ASN A 562 -6.70 -26.85 44.11
N ASN A 563 -7.43 -26.04 44.87
CA ASN A 563 -7.66 -24.63 44.55
C ASN A 563 -6.76 -23.58 45.24
N SER A 564 -5.82 -23.99 46.09
CA SER A 564 -4.87 -23.07 46.74
C SER A 564 -3.52 -23.71 47.04
N ASP A 565 -2.47 -22.91 46.84
CA ASP A 565 -1.07 -23.07 47.27
C ASP A 565 -0.22 -24.22 46.70
N LYS A 566 1.10 -23.99 46.78
CA LYS A 566 2.17 -24.87 46.27
C LYS A 566 2.41 -26.05 47.23
N THR A 567 1.42 -26.93 47.39
CA THR A 567 1.55 -28.14 48.23
C THR A 567 2.49 -29.16 47.59
N LYS A 568 3.77 -29.05 47.96
CA LYS A 568 4.89 -29.92 47.55
C LYS A 568 4.53 -31.41 47.56
N GLU A 569 3.96 -31.88 48.67
CA GLU A 569 3.47 -33.25 48.90
C GLU A 569 2.49 -33.73 47.82
N GLY A 570 1.64 -32.83 47.31
CA GLY A 570 0.68 -33.12 46.25
C GLY A 570 1.31 -33.25 44.87
N LEU A 571 2.40 -32.52 44.59
CA LEU A 571 3.20 -32.70 43.38
C LEU A 571 4.02 -34.00 43.47
N GLU A 572 4.60 -34.31 44.63
CA GLU A 572 5.33 -35.56 44.88
C GLU A 572 4.46 -36.80 44.62
N SER A 573 3.18 -36.73 45.00
CA SER A 573 2.16 -37.75 44.71
C SER A 573 1.87 -37.95 43.21
N ILE A 574 2.15 -36.98 42.34
CA ILE A 574 1.90 -37.05 40.89
C ILE A 574 3.18 -37.42 40.14
N LEU A 575 4.29 -36.79 40.51
CA LEU A 575 5.60 -37.04 39.92
C LEU A 575 6.12 -38.42 40.30
N GLY A 576 5.70 -38.97 41.45
CA GLY A 576 6.08 -40.30 41.93
C GLY A 576 7.51 -40.36 42.46
N SER A 577 8.03 -39.23 42.95
CA SER A 577 9.40 -39.06 43.44
C SER A 577 9.47 -37.85 44.38
N ASN A 578 10.46 -37.81 45.26
CA ASN A 578 10.75 -36.66 46.12
C ASN A 578 11.07 -35.42 45.26
N THR A 579 10.39 -34.30 45.47
CA THR A 579 10.64 -33.09 44.66
C THR A 579 12.00 -32.46 44.95
N GLU A 580 12.60 -32.70 46.12
CA GLU A 580 13.98 -32.28 46.40
C GLU A 580 14.98 -33.03 45.53
N GLU A 581 14.75 -34.32 45.25
CA GLU A 581 15.62 -35.09 44.35
C GLU A 581 15.46 -34.68 42.89
N ILE A 582 14.25 -34.30 42.48
CA ILE A 582 14.00 -33.74 41.14
C ILE A 582 14.65 -32.36 41.02
N GLU A 583 14.48 -31.47 42.01
CA GLU A 583 15.07 -30.13 42.00
C GLU A 583 16.61 -30.16 42.12
N GLN A 584 17.16 -31.18 42.77
CA GLN A 584 18.60 -31.48 42.83
C GLN A 584 19.11 -32.38 41.68
N LEU A 585 18.32 -32.63 40.63
CA LEU A 585 18.77 -33.37 39.46
C LEU A 585 20.02 -32.70 38.87
N SER A 586 21.17 -33.37 38.97
CA SER A 586 22.44 -32.85 38.44
C SER A 586 22.66 -33.34 37.02
N ILE A 587 23.41 -32.56 36.24
CA ILE A 587 23.78 -32.97 34.88
C ILE A 587 24.61 -34.25 34.89
N ASP A 588 25.43 -34.46 35.93
CA ASP A 588 26.21 -35.68 36.11
C ASP A 588 25.30 -36.89 36.40
N ARG A 589 24.26 -36.74 37.24
CA ARG A 589 23.23 -37.79 37.47
C ARG A 589 22.49 -38.13 36.17
N LEU A 590 22.09 -37.13 35.39
CA LEU A 590 21.40 -37.31 34.10
C LEU A 590 22.32 -37.98 33.04
N ILE A 591 23.61 -37.62 33.01
CA ILE A 591 24.65 -38.27 32.20
C ILE A 591 24.85 -39.73 32.63
N ASP A 592 24.93 -40.01 33.93
CA ASP A 592 25.12 -41.36 34.48
C ASP A 592 23.89 -42.24 34.26
N THR A 593 22.67 -41.74 34.46
CA THR A 593 21.43 -42.50 34.12
C THR A 593 21.42 -42.85 32.63
N CYS A 594 21.73 -41.90 31.75
CA CYS A 594 21.79 -42.13 30.30
C CYS A 594 22.89 -43.15 29.89
N GLN A 595 23.96 -43.28 30.67
CA GLN A 595 24.96 -44.35 30.50
C GLN A 595 24.47 -45.70 31.05
N LEU A 596 23.73 -45.71 32.16
CA LEU A 596 23.29 -46.93 32.86
C LEU A 596 22.05 -47.60 32.25
N SER A 597 21.11 -46.81 31.75
CA SER A 597 19.78 -47.26 31.30
C SER A 597 19.81 -48.03 29.97
N HIS A 598 20.79 -47.77 29.10
CA HIS A 598 20.82 -48.31 27.75
C HIS A 598 21.67 -49.60 27.65
N PRO A 599 21.10 -50.79 27.34
CA PRO A 599 21.81 -52.08 27.45
C PRO A 599 23.07 -52.26 26.57
N ARG A 600 23.29 -51.38 25.58
CA ARG A 600 24.48 -51.39 24.71
C ARG A 600 25.65 -50.57 25.26
N MET A 601 25.41 -49.63 26.19
CA MET A 601 26.48 -48.82 26.81
C MET A 601 27.41 -49.68 27.68
N ARG A 602 26.90 -50.77 28.27
CA ARG A 602 27.71 -51.78 28.99
C ARG A 602 28.76 -52.49 28.11
N ALA A 603 28.74 -52.28 26.79
CA ALA A 603 29.72 -52.82 25.83
C ALA A 603 30.69 -51.75 25.28
N MET A 604 30.87 -50.62 25.98
CA MET A 604 31.65 -49.45 25.51
C MET A 604 33.14 -49.67 25.16
N ASN A 605 33.70 -50.88 25.34
CA ASN A 605 35.09 -51.20 25.00
C ASN A 605 35.35 -51.55 23.52
N SER A 606 34.34 -51.64 22.64
CA SER A 606 34.58 -52.00 21.22
C SER A 606 33.63 -51.39 20.18
N ARG A 607 34.04 -50.25 19.61
CA ARG A 607 33.83 -49.84 18.19
C ARG A 607 32.45 -50.15 17.55
N SER A 608 31.33 -49.62 18.07
CA SER A 608 30.28 -49.03 17.21
C SER A 608 29.13 -48.34 17.98
N GLN A 609 28.92 -47.07 17.64
CA GLN A 609 27.63 -46.38 17.48
C GLN A 609 26.48 -46.71 18.46
N ASN A 610 26.40 -45.95 19.55
CA ASN A 610 25.18 -45.21 19.85
C ASN A 610 25.40 -43.74 19.45
N TYR A 611 25.11 -43.41 18.19
CA TYR A 611 25.43 -42.11 17.59
C TYR A 611 24.74 -40.93 18.33
N GLN A 612 23.52 -41.16 18.81
CA GLN A 612 22.64 -40.13 19.39
C GLN A 612 23.23 -39.48 20.66
N PHE A 613 23.55 -40.28 21.69
CA PHE A 613 24.16 -39.78 22.94
C PHE A 613 25.56 -39.19 22.71
N GLY A 614 26.37 -39.79 21.82
CA GLY A 614 27.70 -39.25 21.50
C GLY A 614 27.65 -37.88 20.84
N VAL A 615 26.59 -37.59 20.07
CA VAL A 615 26.33 -36.29 19.45
C VAL A 615 25.75 -35.29 20.46
N ASP A 616 24.80 -35.69 21.32
CA ASP A 616 24.29 -34.82 22.40
C ASP A 616 25.42 -34.39 23.35
N TYR A 617 26.27 -35.32 23.77
CA TYR A 617 27.41 -35.01 24.63
C TYR A 617 28.42 -34.06 23.97
N GLN A 618 28.62 -34.16 22.65
CA GLN A 618 29.43 -33.20 21.89
C GLN A 618 28.76 -31.80 21.86
N TYR A 619 27.45 -31.74 21.61
CA TYR A 619 26.69 -30.48 21.63
C TYR A 619 26.70 -29.82 23.01
N TYR A 620 26.54 -30.60 24.09
CA TYR A 620 26.68 -30.15 25.48
C TYR A 620 28.08 -29.58 25.73
N GLN A 621 29.15 -30.26 25.34
CA GLN A 621 30.52 -29.78 25.58
C GLN A 621 30.84 -28.50 24.77
N SER A 622 30.40 -28.40 23.51
CA SER A 622 30.51 -27.16 22.72
C SER A 622 29.73 -26.02 23.36
N LEU A 623 28.47 -26.24 23.77
CA LEU A 623 27.66 -25.21 24.42
C LEU A 623 28.22 -24.81 25.79
N LYS A 624 28.81 -25.77 26.52
CA LYS A 624 29.49 -25.52 27.80
C LYS A 624 30.74 -24.67 27.62
N ALA A 625 31.52 -24.86 26.56
CA ALA A 625 32.63 -23.96 26.25
C ALA A 625 32.10 -22.53 25.96
N ILE A 626 31.11 -22.42 25.08
CA ILE A 626 30.52 -21.14 24.63
C ILE A 626 29.90 -20.30 25.78
N LEU A 627 29.48 -20.92 26.89
CA LEU A 627 28.78 -20.26 28.02
C LEU A 627 29.60 -20.15 29.32
N ASN A 628 30.91 -20.37 29.31
CA ASN A 628 31.76 -20.23 30.51
C ASN A 628 33.10 -19.49 30.27
N ASP A 629 33.30 -18.92 29.08
CA ASP A 629 34.34 -17.93 28.75
C ASP A 629 33.70 -16.52 28.68
#